data_AF-A0AAW4YEJ7-F1
#
_entry.id   AF-A0AAW4YEJ7-F1
#
_cell.length_a   1.000
_cell.length_b   1.000
_cell.length_c   1.000
_cell.angle_alpha   90.00
_cell.angle_beta   90.00
_cell.angle_gamma   90.00
#
_symmetry.space_group_name_H-M   'P 1'
#
loop_
_entity.id
_entity.type
_entity.pdbx_description
1 polymer ?
#
loop_
_entity_poly.entity_id
_entity_poly.type
_entity_poly.pdbx_seq_one_letter_code
_entity_poly.pdbx_strand_id
1 'polypeptide(L)'
;MCKNTSSKSMYIGTKIVKANPMTATEAQVLGVEIKPATVEKDGYLVEYKNGYKSWSPKSVFEEAYHELSVMNFGNAISVLKSGYPVRRANWSGNKFLYFVPSASYSAMTDIAKSIADEDGKVLYKPYIAIRCKDGCVGFYTPTQCDVLAEDWEVVEEKFYGK
;
A
#
# COMPACT_ATOMS: atom_id res chain seq x y z
N MET A 1 8.91 -15.36 45.75
CA MET A 1 8.41 -15.93 44.49
C MET A 1 8.06 -14.78 43.55
N CYS A 2 8.86 -14.49 42.53
CA CYS A 2 8.52 -13.50 41.51
C CYS A 2 7.91 -14.23 40.31
N LYS A 3 6.61 -14.02 40.05
CA LYS A 3 5.97 -14.46 38.82
C LYS A 3 6.43 -13.53 37.70
N ASN A 4 7.34 -14.01 36.86
CA ASN A 4 7.74 -13.33 35.64
C ASN A 4 6.67 -13.63 34.57
N THR A 5 5.62 -12.82 34.51
CA THR A 5 4.62 -12.91 33.43
C THR A 5 5.16 -12.13 32.23
N SER A 6 5.78 -12.83 31.28
CA SER A 6 6.02 -12.28 29.94
C SER A 6 4.67 -11.93 29.32
N SER A 7 4.35 -10.65 29.25
CA SER A 7 3.14 -10.15 28.61
C SER A 7 3.36 -10.13 27.11
N LYS A 8 2.61 -10.95 26.37
CA LYS A 8 2.66 -10.99 24.90
C LYS A 8 1.85 -9.81 24.36
N SER A 9 2.53 -8.83 23.77
CA SER A 9 1.87 -7.72 23.06
C SER A 9 1.47 -8.15 21.64
N MET A 10 0.32 -7.67 21.16
CA MET A 10 -0.14 -7.88 19.79
C MET A 10 0.25 -6.67 18.93
N TYR A 11 0.69 -6.93 17.70
CA TYR A 11 1.10 -5.91 16.74
C TYR A 11 0.43 -6.20 15.40
N ILE A 12 -0.07 -5.16 14.73
CA ILE A 12 -0.54 -5.22 13.34
C ILE A 12 0.48 -4.54 12.45
N GLY A 13 0.80 -5.14 11.30
CA GLY A 13 1.70 -4.55 10.32
C GLY A 13 1.29 -4.93 8.91
N THR A 14 1.26 -3.94 8.03
CA THR A 14 1.07 -4.13 6.58
C THR A 14 2.38 -3.78 5.88
N LYS A 15 2.81 -4.62 4.95
CA LYS A 15 4.06 -4.43 4.19
C LYS A 15 3.83 -4.81 2.73
N ILE A 16 4.43 -4.04 1.84
CA ILE A 16 4.55 -4.40 0.43
C ILE A 16 5.92 -5.03 0.25
N VAL A 17 5.95 -6.21 -0.35
CA VAL A 17 7.18 -6.98 -0.60
C VAL A 17 7.21 -7.39 -2.06
N LYS A 18 8.41 -7.61 -2.59
CA LYS A 18 8.58 -8.34 -3.85
C LYS A 18 8.79 -9.81 -3.51
N ALA A 19 8.14 -10.70 -4.25
CA ALA A 19 8.29 -12.13 -4.03
C ALA A 19 8.38 -12.86 -5.36
N ASN A 20 9.28 -13.84 -5.42
CA ASN A 20 9.38 -14.76 -6.55
C ASN A 20 9.33 -16.20 -6.03
N PRO A 21 8.60 -17.12 -6.70
CA PRO A 21 8.64 -18.54 -6.35
C PRO A 21 10.09 -19.04 -6.36
N MET A 22 10.50 -19.70 -5.28
CA MET A 22 11.85 -20.21 -5.11
C MET A 22 11.87 -21.33 -4.07
N THR A 23 12.62 -22.39 -4.33
CA THR A 23 12.78 -23.47 -3.36
C THR A 23 13.66 -23.06 -2.18
N ALA A 24 13.50 -23.72 -1.04
CA ALA A 24 14.35 -23.48 0.14
C ALA A 24 15.84 -23.69 -0.16
N THR A 25 16.17 -24.70 -0.98
CA THR A 25 17.55 -25.00 -1.39
C THR A 25 18.15 -23.85 -2.22
N GLU A 26 17.42 -23.34 -3.21
CA GLU A 26 17.88 -22.21 -4.03
C GLU A 26 18.09 -20.95 -3.18
N ALA A 27 17.18 -20.67 -2.25
CA ALA A 27 17.32 -19.53 -1.35
C ALA A 27 18.53 -19.67 -0.40
N GLN A 28 18.84 -20.87 0.09
CA GLN A 28 20.07 -21.13 0.86
C GLN A 28 21.34 -20.88 0.03
N VAL A 29 21.36 -21.28 -1.24
CA VAL A 29 22.48 -20.99 -2.16
C VAL A 29 22.69 -19.48 -2.32
N LEU A 30 21.63 -18.69 -2.26
CA LEU A 30 21.68 -17.22 -2.26
C LEU A 30 22.09 -16.60 -0.90
N GLY A 31 22.45 -17.42 0.09
CA GLY A 31 22.89 -16.97 1.42
C GLY A 31 21.76 -16.55 2.35
N VAL A 32 20.51 -16.91 2.05
CA VAL A 32 19.38 -16.64 2.95
C VAL A 32 19.40 -17.64 4.10
N GLU A 33 19.45 -17.14 5.34
CA GLU A 33 19.28 -18.00 6.51
C GLU A 33 17.85 -18.54 6.58
N ILE A 34 17.71 -19.86 6.41
CA ILE A 34 16.43 -20.55 6.57
C ILE A 34 16.47 -21.32 7.89
N LYS A 35 15.68 -20.86 8.86
CA LYS A 35 15.38 -21.64 10.06
C LYS A 35 14.24 -22.59 9.70
N PRO A 36 14.39 -23.92 9.85
CA PRO A 36 13.33 -24.85 9.47
C PRO A 36 12.15 -24.68 10.44
N ALA A 37 11.18 -23.88 10.00
CA ALA A 37 9.86 -23.78 10.64
C ALA A 37 8.86 -24.79 10.05
N THR A 38 9.23 -25.47 8.96
CA THR A 38 8.38 -26.38 8.18
C THR A 38 9.24 -27.33 7.32
N VAL A 39 8.63 -28.42 6.86
CA VAL A 39 9.19 -29.42 5.94
C VAL A 39 8.97 -29.07 4.45
N GLU A 40 8.29 -27.95 4.16
CA GLU A 40 8.04 -27.49 2.80
C GLU A 40 9.34 -27.15 2.05
N LYS A 41 9.42 -27.60 0.80
CA LYS A 41 10.54 -27.30 -0.12
C LYS A 41 10.24 -26.10 -1.00
N ASP A 42 8.96 -25.91 -1.34
CA ASP A 42 8.48 -24.82 -2.18
C ASP A 42 8.13 -23.60 -1.32
N GLY A 43 8.40 -22.42 -1.86
CA GLY A 43 8.12 -21.17 -1.17
C GLY A 43 8.46 -19.97 -2.03
N TYR A 44 8.70 -18.85 -1.36
CA TYR A 44 8.98 -17.57 -1.99
C TYR A 44 10.22 -16.93 -1.39
N LEU A 45 11.11 -16.45 -2.26
CA LEU A 45 12.12 -15.48 -1.87
C LEU A 45 11.45 -14.10 -1.78
N VAL A 46 11.39 -13.56 -0.58
CA VAL A 46 10.76 -12.29 -0.25
C VAL A 46 11.84 -11.21 -0.09
N GLU A 47 11.74 -10.15 -0.87
CA GLU A 47 12.61 -8.97 -0.82
C GLU A 47 11.84 -7.75 -0.32
N TYR A 48 12.38 -7.13 0.73
CA TYR A 48 11.81 -5.95 1.37
C TYR A 48 12.38 -4.67 0.74
N LYS A 49 11.71 -3.53 0.95
CA LYS A 49 12.12 -2.23 0.39
C LYS A 49 13.56 -1.83 0.72
N ASN A 50 14.09 -2.25 1.87
CA ASN A 50 15.46 -1.97 2.30
C ASN A 50 16.50 -2.97 1.74
N GLY A 51 16.10 -3.88 0.85
CA GLY A 51 16.96 -4.91 0.29
C GLY A 51 17.13 -6.15 1.19
N TYR A 52 16.54 -6.17 2.39
CA TYR A 52 16.52 -7.38 3.21
C TYR A 52 15.80 -8.51 2.46
N LYS A 53 16.35 -9.72 2.53
CA LYS A 53 15.80 -10.91 1.87
C LYS A 53 15.52 -11.99 2.91
N SER A 54 14.36 -12.63 2.79
CA SER A 54 13.96 -13.79 3.58
C SER A 54 13.31 -14.83 2.69
N TRP A 55 13.30 -16.09 3.11
CA TRP A 55 12.51 -17.13 2.46
C TRP A 55 11.28 -17.44 3.30
N SER A 56 10.11 -17.55 2.67
CA SER A 56 8.85 -17.94 3.31
C SER A 56 8.32 -19.21 2.67
N PRO A 57 7.86 -20.19 3.46
CA PRO A 57 7.16 -21.37 2.95
C PRO A 57 5.95 -20.96 2.12
N LYS A 58 5.57 -21.78 1.12
CA LYS A 58 4.49 -21.46 0.19
C LYS A 58 3.18 -21.20 0.94
N SER A 59 2.76 -22.14 1.78
CA SER A 59 1.49 -22.03 2.52
C SER A 59 1.42 -20.76 3.38
N VAL A 60 2.49 -20.51 4.15
CA VAL A 60 2.62 -19.34 5.02
C VAL A 60 2.64 -18.04 4.22
N PHE A 61 3.29 -18.03 3.05
CA PHE A 61 3.33 -16.86 2.20
C PHE A 61 1.97 -16.56 1.59
N GLU A 62 1.31 -17.54 0.98
CA GLU A 62 0.00 -17.37 0.35
C GLU A 62 -1.11 -17.02 1.36
N GLU A 63 -0.98 -17.47 2.62
CA GLU A 63 -1.90 -17.08 3.71
C GLU A 63 -1.67 -15.63 4.17
N ALA A 64 -0.41 -15.18 4.26
CA ALA A 64 -0.06 -13.87 4.82
C ALA A 64 0.04 -12.74 3.80
N TYR A 65 0.21 -13.07 2.51
CA TYR A 65 0.42 -12.12 1.43
C TYR A 65 -0.55 -12.38 0.29
N HIS A 66 -1.15 -11.30 -0.21
CA HIS A 66 -1.99 -11.33 -1.41
C HIS A 66 -1.32 -10.51 -2.51
N GLU A 67 -1.43 -10.98 -3.75
CA GLU A 67 -1.05 -10.18 -4.91
C GLU A 67 -1.84 -8.87 -4.91
N LEU A 68 -1.22 -7.79 -5.37
CA LEU A 68 -1.84 -6.46 -5.43
C LEU A 68 -2.97 -6.37 -6.50
N SER A 69 -3.34 -7.50 -7.12
CA SER A 69 -4.41 -7.63 -8.09
C SER A 69 -5.81 -7.70 -7.45
N VAL A 70 -5.92 -8.09 -6.16
CA VAL A 70 -7.19 -8.12 -5.40
C VAL A 70 -6.89 -7.79 -3.93
N MET A 71 -7.34 -6.62 -3.47
CA MET A 71 -6.98 -6.07 -2.15
C MET A 71 -8.19 -5.58 -1.37
N ASN A 72 -8.11 -5.68 -0.03
CA ASN A 72 -9.00 -4.96 0.86
C ASN A 72 -8.65 -3.46 0.93
N PHE A 73 -9.55 -2.65 1.49
CA PHE A 73 -9.35 -1.20 1.60
C PHE A 73 -8.09 -0.81 2.40
N GLY A 74 -7.75 -1.54 3.47
CA GLY A 74 -6.54 -1.26 4.27
C GLY A 74 -5.24 -1.42 3.48
N ASN A 75 -5.18 -2.46 2.63
CA ASN A 75 -4.10 -2.67 1.67
C ASN A 75 -4.08 -1.56 0.62
N ALA A 76 -5.25 -1.16 0.10
CA ALA A 76 -5.37 -0.05 -0.85
C ALA A 76 -4.81 1.28 -0.28
N ILE A 77 -5.06 1.59 1.00
CA ILE A 77 -4.46 2.75 1.68
C ILE A 77 -2.93 2.65 1.76
N SER A 78 -2.40 1.45 2.03
CA SER A 78 -0.95 1.22 2.09
C SER A 78 -0.27 1.41 0.73
N VAL A 79 -0.94 0.97 -0.34
CA VAL A 79 -0.52 1.16 -1.73
C VAL A 79 -0.57 2.64 -2.13
N LEU A 80 -1.66 3.33 -1.80
CA LEU A 80 -1.82 4.78 -2.02
C LEU A 80 -0.69 5.57 -1.36
N LYS A 81 -0.40 5.32 -0.08
CA LYS A 81 0.69 5.98 0.65
C LYS A 81 2.07 5.66 0.06
N SER A 82 2.19 4.57 -0.68
CA SER A 82 3.41 4.18 -1.40
C SER A 82 3.52 4.85 -2.78
N GLY A 83 2.55 5.68 -3.17
CA GLY A 83 2.56 6.47 -4.40
C GLY A 83 1.86 5.80 -5.59
N TYR A 84 1.29 4.61 -5.39
CA TYR A 84 0.62 3.89 -6.48
C TYR A 84 -0.88 4.23 -6.51
N PRO A 85 -1.44 4.50 -7.70
CA PRO A 85 -2.87 4.68 -7.86
C PRO A 85 -3.63 3.36 -7.69
N VAL A 86 -4.84 3.44 -7.11
CA VAL A 86 -5.71 2.27 -6.93
C VAL A 86 -7.12 2.56 -7.41
N ARG A 87 -7.85 1.51 -7.76
CA ARG A 87 -9.29 1.60 -8.10
C ARG A 87 -10.02 0.36 -7.63
N ARG A 88 -11.36 0.42 -7.66
CA ARG A 88 -12.20 -0.77 -7.55
C ARG A 88 -12.32 -1.45 -8.91
N ALA A 89 -12.24 -2.77 -8.95
CA ALA A 89 -12.41 -3.54 -10.19
C ALA A 89 -13.76 -3.24 -10.85
N ASN A 90 -14.82 -3.08 -10.04
CA ASN A 90 -16.18 -2.81 -10.53
C ASN A 90 -16.45 -1.34 -10.93
N TRP A 91 -15.50 -0.42 -10.75
CA TRP A 91 -15.71 0.96 -11.17
C TRP A 91 -15.77 1.06 -12.70
N SER A 92 -16.71 1.86 -13.20
CA SER A 92 -16.79 2.16 -14.62
C SER A 92 -15.75 3.21 -15.05
N GLY A 93 -15.24 3.10 -16.27
CA GLY A 93 -14.29 4.04 -16.84
C GLY A 93 -12.91 4.02 -16.15
N ASN A 94 -12.14 5.07 -16.38
CA ASN A 94 -10.75 5.23 -15.93
C ASN A 94 -10.64 5.95 -14.58
N LYS A 95 -11.63 5.78 -13.69
CA LYS A 95 -11.59 6.36 -12.34
C LYS A 95 -10.52 5.66 -11.51
N PHE A 96 -9.77 6.45 -10.74
CA PHE A 96 -8.80 5.95 -9.78
C PHE A 96 -8.54 6.94 -8.66
N LEU A 97 -8.01 6.42 -7.56
CA LEU A 97 -7.55 7.15 -6.40
C LEU A 97 -6.03 7.30 -6.44
N TYR A 98 -5.53 8.40 -5.92
CA TYR A 98 -4.09 8.60 -5.70
C TYR A 98 -3.86 9.46 -4.45
N PHE A 99 -2.70 9.28 -3.83
CA PHE A 99 -2.29 10.04 -2.65
C PHE A 99 -1.67 11.38 -3.06
N VAL A 100 -2.13 12.45 -2.42
CA VAL A 100 -1.54 13.79 -2.56
C VAL A 100 -0.77 14.11 -1.27
N PRO A 101 0.56 14.30 -1.35
CA PRO A 101 1.35 14.69 -0.18
C PRO A 101 1.00 16.11 0.27
N SER A 102 1.40 16.46 1.50
CA SER A 102 1.26 17.84 1.97
C SER A 102 2.08 18.78 1.08
N ALA A 103 1.47 19.90 0.69
CA ALA A 103 2.11 20.92 -0.15
C ALA A 103 1.41 22.27 0.02
N SER A 104 2.14 23.36 -0.28
CA SER A 104 1.62 24.72 -0.28
C SER A 104 1.30 25.19 -1.70
N TYR A 105 0.13 25.79 -1.89
CA TYR A 105 -0.33 26.30 -3.18
C TYR A 105 -0.73 27.76 -3.08
N SER A 106 -0.54 28.53 -4.16
CA SER A 106 -0.95 29.94 -4.22
C SER A 106 -2.44 30.10 -3.93
N ALA A 107 -2.78 31.08 -3.09
CA ALA A 107 -4.17 31.37 -2.78
C ALA A 107 -4.94 31.92 -3.98
N MET A 108 -5.99 31.22 -4.41
CA MET A 108 -6.78 31.57 -5.60
C MET A 108 -8.14 32.20 -5.27
N THR A 109 -8.58 32.17 -4.01
CA THR A 109 -9.85 32.74 -3.55
C THR A 109 -9.62 33.73 -2.42
N ASP A 110 -10.56 34.64 -2.17
CA ASP A 110 -10.38 35.63 -1.10
C ASP A 110 -10.31 35.01 0.30
N ILE A 111 -11.05 33.92 0.53
CA ILE A 111 -10.91 33.11 1.74
C ILE A 111 -9.54 32.44 1.83
N ALA A 112 -9.00 31.93 0.72
CA ALA A 112 -7.65 31.35 0.74
C ALA A 112 -6.59 32.42 1.01
N LYS A 113 -6.75 33.63 0.46
CA LYS A 113 -5.84 34.76 0.70
C LYS A 113 -5.87 35.19 2.17
N SER A 114 -7.02 35.11 2.85
CA SER A 114 -7.11 35.48 4.27
C SER A 114 -6.45 34.49 5.22
N ILE A 115 -6.12 33.28 4.76
CA ILE A 115 -5.44 32.23 5.55
C ILE A 115 -4.06 31.86 4.97
N ALA A 116 -3.59 32.59 3.96
CA ALA A 116 -2.30 32.35 3.36
C ALA A 116 -1.17 32.83 4.26
N ASP A 117 -0.02 32.15 4.19
CA ASP A 117 1.22 32.60 4.82
C ASP A 117 1.76 33.87 4.10
N GLU A 118 2.84 34.44 4.63
CA GLU A 118 3.47 35.66 4.08
C GLU A 118 3.86 35.55 2.60
N ASP A 119 4.10 34.32 2.10
CA ASP A 119 4.44 34.04 0.71
C ASP A 119 3.21 33.92 -0.21
N GLY A 120 2.01 34.16 0.32
CA GLY A 120 0.74 34.10 -0.43
C GLY A 120 0.26 32.69 -0.73
N LYS A 121 0.80 31.66 -0.05
CA LYS A 121 0.38 30.26 -0.22
C LYS A 121 -0.36 29.73 1.00
N VAL A 122 -1.19 28.72 0.76
CA VAL A 122 -1.89 27.96 1.80
C VAL A 122 -1.31 26.55 1.83
N LEU A 123 -0.88 26.11 3.02
CA LEU A 123 -0.44 24.74 3.25
C LEU A 123 -1.64 23.79 3.37
N TYR A 124 -1.72 22.79 2.49
CA TYR A 124 -2.73 21.74 2.56
C TYR A 124 -2.16 20.48 3.21
N LYS A 125 -2.96 19.87 4.09
CA LYS A 125 -2.69 18.54 4.66
C LYS A 125 -2.74 17.47 3.55
N PRO A 126 -2.06 16.32 3.71
CA PRO A 126 -2.15 15.25 2.74
C PRO A 126 -3.58 14.68 2.67
N TYR A 127 -3.99 14.24 1.49
CA TYR A 127 -5.33 13.69 1.25
C TYR A 127 -5.33 12.66 0.11
N ILE A 128 -6.47 11.98 -0.08
CA ILE A 128 -6.70 11.09 -1.22
C ILE A 128 -7.58 11.83 -2.22
N ALA A 129 -7.09 11.94 -3.44
CA ALA A 129 -7.84 12.51 -4.56
C ALA A 129 -8.45 11.39 -5.41
N ILE A 130 -9.55 11.69 -6.08
CA ILE A 130 -10.14 10.82 -7.11
C ILE A 130 -10.06 11.53 -8.46
N ARG A 131 -9.49 10.86 -9.47
CA ARG A 131 -9.66 11.27 -10.86
C ARG A 131 -10.98 10.71 -11.38
N CYS A 132 -11.87 11.59 -11.81
CA CYS A 132 -13.16 11.25 -12.35
C CYS A 132 -13.06 10.86 -13.83
N LYS A 133 -14.14 10.27 -14.36
CA LYS A 133 -14.22 9.80 -15.76
C LYS A 133 -14.02 10.93 -16.78
N ASP A 134 -14.43 12.14 -16.43
CA ASP A 134 -14.27 13.37 -17.22
C ASP A 134 -12.84 13.95 -17.14
N GLY A 135 -11.96 13.34 -16.34
CA GLY A 135 -10.61 13.81 -16.12
C GLY A 135 -10.48 14.88 -15.02
N CYS A 136 -11.59 15.36 -14.46
CA CYS A 136 -11.57 16.26 -13.32
C CYS A 136 -11.06 15.55 -12.07
N VAL A 137 -10.52 16.31 -11.13
CA VAL A 137 -10.05 15.79 -9.84
C VAL A 137 -11.00 16.26 -8.75
N GLY A 138 -11.48 15.29 -7.96
CA GLY A 138 -12.31 15.52 -6.79
C GLY A 138 -11.62 15.09 -5.50
N PHE A 139 -12.23 15.46 -4.38
CA PHE A 139 -11.86 14.95 -3.08
C PHE A 139 -12.50 13.57 -2.87
N TYR A 140 -11.71 12.56 -2.51
CA TYR A 140 -12.26 11.22 -2.28
C TYR A 140 -12.80 11.08 -0.86
N THR A 141 -14.05 10.64 -0.74
CA THR A 141 -14.67 10.26 0.54
C THR A 141 -15.10 8.81 0.46
N PRO A 142 -14.47 7.88 1.20
CA PRO A 142 -14.82 6.46 1.13
C PRO A 142 -16.21 6.22 1.74
N THR A 143 -17.04 5.47 1.03
CA THR A 143 -18.31 4.94 1.56
C THR A 143 -18.08 3.68 2.39
N GLN A 144 -19.08 3.23 3.15
CA GLN A 144 -18.99 1.92 3.84
C GLN A 144 -18.77 0.76 2.84
N CYS A 145 -19.38 0.86 1.65
CA CYS A 145 -19.15 -0.11 0.57
C CYS A 145 -17.72 -0.08 0.03
N ASP A 146 -17.02 1.05 0.14
CA ASP A 146 -15.61 1.16 -0.25
C ASP A 146 -14.69 0.56 0.82
N VAL A 147 -14.99 0.85 2.09
CA VAL A 147 -14.19 0.39 3.23
C VAL A 147 -14.26 -1.14 3.39
N LEU A 148 -15.42 -1.74 3.16
CA LEU A 148 -15.65 -3.19 3.30
C LEU A 148 -15.34 -3.99 2.03
N ALA A 149 -14.83 -3.34 0.98
CA ALA A 149 -14.55 -3.99 -0.28
C ALA A 149 -13.21 -4.71 -0.30
N GLU A 150 -13.18 -5.76 -1.12
CA GLU A 150 -12.03 -6.64 -1.33
C GLU A 150 -11.58 -6.67 -2.79
N ASP A 151 -12.19 -5.89 -3.68
CA ASP A 151 -11.89 -5.79 -5.11
C ASP A 151 -11.07 -4.53 -5.45
N TRP A 152 -10.17 -4.10 -4.57
CA TRP A 152 -9.23 -3.02 -4.89
C TRP A 152 -8.04 -3.54 -5.70
N GLU A 153 -7.62 -2.79 -6.72
CA GLU A 153 -6.52 -3.13 -7.61
C GLU A 153 -5.62 -1.91 -7.86
N VAL A 154 -4.33 -2.15 -8.15
CA VAL A 154 -3.42 -1.10 -8.64
C VAL A 154 -3.76 -0.75 -10.08
N VAL A 155 -3.69 0.53 -10.43
CA VAL A 155 -3.79 0.95 -11.84
C VAL A 155 -2.43 0.80 -12.52
N GLU A 156 -2.30 -0.18 -13.41
CA GLU A 156 -1.07 -0.38 -14.21
C GLU A 156 -0.79 0.85 -15.10
N GLU A 157 0.49 1.24 -15.18
CA GLU A 157 1.05 2.54 -15.60
C GLU A 157 0.68 3.09 -17.00
N LYS A 158 -0.21 2.46 -17.77
CA LYS A 158 -0.59 2.89 -19.13
C LYS A 158 -1.25 4.28 -19.21
N PHE A 159 -1.40 5.00 -18.09
CA PHE A 159 -2.05 6.32 -18.02
C PHE A 159 -1.12 7.48 -17.66
N TYR A 160 0.17 7.23 -17.40
CA TYR A 160 1.16 8.28 -17.08
C TYR A 160 2.18 8.44 -18.20
N GLY A 161 1.69 8.95 -19.33
CA GLY A 161 2.51 9.44 -20.43
C GLY A 161 2.06 10.85 -20.81
N LYS A 162 2.79 11.85 -20.30
CA LYS A 162 3.05 13.08 -21.03
C LYS A 162 4.53 13.06 -21.40
#